data_AF-A0A2N1W526-F1
#
_entry.id   AF-A0A2N1W526-F1
#
_cell.length_a   1.000
_cell.length_b   1.000
_cell.length_c   1.000
_cell.angle_alpha   90.00
_cell.angle_beta   90.00
_cell.angle_gamma   90.00
#
_symmetry.space_group_name_H-M   'P 1'
#
loop_
_entity.id
_entity.type
_entity.pdbx_description
1 polymer ?
#
loop_
_entity_poly.entity_id
_entity_poly.type
_entity_poly.pdbx_seq_one_letter_code
_entity_poly.pdbx_strand_id
1 'polypeptide(L)'
;MDLLNNNFLTKLKHREKKGNLIFLALLMLVFTTSCGLNNVKKTIYSASELPSDKVLVVGRVLFDPPMTEESQSLEGQEIYRYLMMFVCDEKLTPLKEENEIFSRLAKHYRIEGYLDDTFYAVSEPEAFYIEAGVMYKNIYTSSCGYKCTQINYEYLSFPGSFHINIKPGDRAVYIGTIIYQRDNFYNVKRIIIRDDYDKEMPKFRRYFGNMKLRKALIREPAEDAILKIGAPY
;
A
#
# COMPACT_ATOMS: atom_id res chain seq x y z
N MET A 1 29.70 -79.55 17.62
CA MET A 1 29.55 -79.08 16.24
C MET A 1 28.27 -78.26 16.19
N ASP A 2 28.31 -77.05 16.73
CA ASP A 2 28.72 -75.79 16.07
C ASP A 2 27.44 -75.03 15.71
N LEU A 3 26.99 -74.09 16.56
CA LEU A 3 27.38 -72.67 16.55
C LEU A 3 27.18 -72.05 15.17
N LEU A 4 26.14 -71.21 15.05
CA LEU A 4 25.92 -70.05 14.16
C LEU A 4 24.38 -69.83 14.10
N ASN A 5 23.78 -68.65 14.27
CA ASN A 5 24.30 -67.30 14.42
C ASN A 5 23.14 -66.38 14.89
N ASN A 6 23.23 -65.85 16.12
CA ASN A 6 22.23 -65.03 16.80
C ASN A 6 22.33 -63.51 16.47
N ASN A 7 22.72 -63.14 15.25
CA ASN A 7 23.20 -61.78 14.95
C ASN A 7 22.28 -60.90 14.09
N PHE A 8 21.02 -61.26 13.87
CA PHE A 8 20.14 -60.45 13.02
C PHE A 8 19.22 -59.47 13.77
N LEU A 9 19.00 -59.65 15.08
CA LEU A 9 18.00 -58.86 15.83
C LEU A 9 18.54 -57.62 16.56
N THR A 10 19.85 -57.41 16.62
CA THR A 10 20.46 -56.26 17.32
C THR A 10 20.70 -55.03 16.44
N LYS A 11 20.53 -55.12 15.11
CA LYS A 11 20.74 -53.96 14.20
C LYS A 11 19.54 -53.04 14.01
N LEU A 12 18.35 -53.39 14.52
CA LEU A 12 17.14 -52.58 14.32
C LEU A 12 16.90 -51.52 15.41
N LYS A 13 17.62 -51.54 16.53
CA LYS A 13 17.32 -50.66 17.68
C LYS A 13 18.07 -49.32 17.72
N HIS A 14 18.94 -49.04 16.74
CA HIS A 14 19.78 -47.83 16.76
C HIS A 14 19.44 -46.76 15.71
N ARG A 15 18.37 -46.96 14.92
CA ARG A 15 18.03 -46.07 13.79
C ARG A 15 16.87 -45.09 14.04
N GLU A 16 16.28 -45.05 15.25
CA GLU A 16 15.13 -44.19 15.54
C GLU A 16 15.44 -42.84 16.20
N LYS A 17 16.64 -42.62 16.76
CA LYS A 17 16.94 -41.34 17.46
C LYS A 17 17.53 -40.23 16.59
N LYS A 18 17.88 -40.49 15.32
CA LYS A 18 18.49 -39.48 14.42
C LYS A 18 17.52 -38.88 13.40
N GLY A 19 16.31 -39.42 13.26
CA GLY A 19 15.29 -38.93 12.32
C GLY A 19 14.54 -37.68 12.79
N ASN A 20 14.40 -37.48 14.11
CA ASN A 20 13.61 -36.35 14.65
C ASN A 20 14.39 -35.03 14.75
N LEU A 21 15.72 -35.06 14.78
CA LEU A 21 16.51 -33.82 14.91
C LEU A 21 16.65 -33.07 13.58
N ILE A 22 16.69 -33.79 12.46
CA ILE A 22 16.78 -33.19 11.11
C ILE A 22 15.44 -32.57 10.71
N PHE A 23 14.32 -33.18 11.10
CA PHE A 23 12.98 -32.65 10.82
C PHE A 23 12.69 -31.36 11.61
N LEU A 24 13.19 -31.25 12.85
CA LEU A 24 13.06 -30.02 13.66
C LEU A 24 13.93 -28.87 13.13
N ALA A 25 15.12 -29.17 12.60
CA ALA A 25 16.01 -28.17 12.01
C ALA A 25 15.47 -27.64 10.66
N LEU A 26 14.77 -28.48 9.88
CA LEU A 26 14.12 -28.04 8.63
C LEU A 26 12.90 -27.14 8.90
N LEU A 27 12.20 -27.32 10.02
CA LEU A 27 11.04 -26.51 10.40
C LEU A 27 11.43 -25.10 10.89
N MET A 28 12.61 -24.95 11.52
CA MET A 28 13.13 -23.64 11.96
C MET A 28 13.70 -22.79 10.81
N LEU A 29 14.05 -23.39 9.67
CA LEU A 29 14.62 -22.65 8.54
C LEU A 29 13.59 -21.88 7.70
N VAL A 30 12.29 -22.07 7.95
CA VAL A 30 11.19 -21.45 7.18
C VAL A 30 10.76 -20.08 7.76
N PHE A 31 11.28 -19.67 8.91
CA PHE A 31 10.98 -18.36 9.52
C PHE A 31 12.06 -17.30 9.28
N THR A 32 12.85 -17.40 8.20
CA THR A 32 13.58 -16.24 7.67
C THR A 32 12.63 -15.34 6.87
N THR A 33 11.51 -14.95 7.50
CA THR A 33 10.62 -13.94 6.91
C THR A 33 11.38 -12.63 6.86
N SER A 34 11.78 -12.29 5.63
CA SER A 34 12.25 -11.00 5.17
C SER A 34 11.62 -9.86 5.97
N CYS A 35 12.38 -9.33 6.92
CA CYS A 35 12.15 -8.01 7.50
C CYS A 35 12.56 -6.98 6.44
N GLY A 36 11.86 -7.00 5.31
CA GLY A 36 12.01 -6.06 4.22
C GLY A 36 11.05 -4.92 4.48
N LEU A 37 11.60 -3.73 4.67
CA LEU A 37 10.98 -2.41 4.83
C LEU A 37 10.01 -2.04 3.69
N ASN A 38 8.96 -2.82 3.49
CA ASN A 38 7.88 -2.47 2.58
C ASN A 38 6.72 -1.98 3.44
N ASN A 39 6.78 -0.70 3.79
CA ASN A 39 5.67 0.00 4.44
C ASN A 39 4.49 0.24 3.48
N VAL A 40 4.39 -0.52 2.39
CA VAL A 40 3.26 -0.47 1.46
C VAL A 40 2.17 -1.37 1.98
N LYS A 41 0.97 -0.83 2.17
CA LYS A 41 -0.22 -1.64 2.42
C LYS A 41 -0.44 -2.54 1.21
N LYS A 42 -0.38 -3.86 1.44
CA LYS A 42 -0.50 -4.88 0.39
C LYS A 42 -1.81 -4.69 -0.40
N THR A 43 -1.71 -4.62 -1.72
CA THR A 43 -2.89 -4.69 -2.61
C THR A 43 -3.27 -6.15 -2.84
N ILE A 44 -4.55 -6.48 -2.75
CA ILE A 44 -5.07 -7.84 -2.98
C ILE A 44 -6.28 -7.84 -3.92
N TYR A 45 -6.53 -8.97 -4.59
CA TYR A 45 -7.64 -9.11 -5.55
C TYR A 45 -8.51 -10.34 -5.29
N SER A 46 -8.37 -10.95 -4.12
CA SER A 46 -9.22 -12.05 -3.66
C SER A 46 -9.47 -11.97 -2.16
N ALA A 47 -10.69 -12.36 -1.73
CA ALA A 47 -11.03 -12.48 -0.32
C ALA A 47 -10.13 -13.45 0.45
N SER A 48 -9.60 -14.49 -0.21
CA SER A 48 -8.71 -15.48 0.41
C SER A 48 -7.34 -14.91 0.79
N GLU A 49 -6.95 -13.78 0.21
CA GLU A 49 -5.68 -13.12 0.50
C GLU A 49 -5.76 -12.16 1.69
N LEU A 50 -6.97 -11.86 2.18
CA LEU A 50 -7.19 -10.96 3.30
C LEU A 50 -7.03 -11.74 4.62
N PRO A 51 -6.02 -11.42 5.46
CA PRO A 51 -5.91 -12.04 6.77
C PRO A 51 -7.16 -11.83 7.63
N SER A 52 -7.43 -12.75 8.56
CA SER A 52 -8.64 -12.73 9.40
C SER A 52 -8.68 -11.56 10.40
N ASP A 53 -7.54 -10.96 10.70
CA ASP A 53 -7.35 -9.83 11.62
C ASP A 53 -7.20 -8.47 10.93
N LYS A 54 -7.24 -8.42 9.59
CA LYS A 54 -7.09 -7.19 8.80
C LYS A 54 -8.40 -6.73 8.17
N VAL A 55 -8.40 -5.48 7.74
CA VAL A 55 -9.50 -4.83 7.01
C VAL A 55 -9.05 -4.44 5.62
N LEU A 56 -9.92 -4.62 4.63
CA LEU A 56 -9.68 -4.12 3.28
C LEU A 56 -10.21 -2.68 3.13
N VAL A 57 -9.35 -1.76 2.72
CA VAL A 57 -9.71 -0.39 2.37
C VAL A 57 -9.89 -0.31 0.86
N VAL A 58 -11.07 0.14 0.43
CA VAL A 58 -11.46 0.24 -0.98
C VAL A 58 -11.74 1.69 -1.33
N GLY A 59 -11.06 2.21 -2.35
CA GLY A 59 -11.24 3.59 -2.79
C GLY A 59 -10.78 3.79 -4.22
N ARG A 60 -10.94 5.02 -4.69
CA ARG A 60 -10.52 5.44 -6.04
C ARG A 60 -10.04 6.88 -5.99
N VAL A 61 -9.13 7.23 -6.89
CA VAL A 61 -8.64 8.59 -7.06
C VAL A 61 -8.76 9.03 -8.52
N LEU A 62 -9.29 10.23 -8.73
CA LEU A 62 -9.49 10.86 -10.04
C LEU A 62 -8.91 12.26 -10.05
N PHE A 63 -8.49 12.70 -11.24
CA PHE A 63 -8.22 14.11 -11.51
C PHE A 63 -9.28 14.68 -12.44
N ASP A 64 -9.59 15.95 -12.21
CA ASP A 64 -10.47 16.76 -13.04
C ASP A 64 -9.77 18.11 -13.35
N PRO A 65 -9.23 18.30 -14.57
CA PRO A 65 -9.29 17.39 -15.71
C PRO A 65 -8.41 16.12 -15.53
N PRO A 66 -8.68 15.03 -16.28
CA PRO A 66 -7.84 13.83 -16.27
C PRO A 66 -6.38 14.13 -16.63
N MET A 67 -5.47 13.28 -16.16
CA MET A 67 -4.05 13.40 -16.48
C MET A 67 -3.74 12.79 -17.85
N THR A 68 -2.93 13.47 -18.66
CA THR A 68 -2.49 12.96 -19.96
C THR A 68 -1.21 12.13 -19.82
N GLU A 69 -0.86 11.31 -20.80
CA GLU A 69 0.42 10.58 -20.78
C GLU A 69 1.63 11.53 -20.77
N GLU A 70 1.52 12.66 -21.47
CA GLU A 70 2.55 13.71 -21.56
C GLU A 70 2.74 14.48 -20.25
N SER A 71 1.85 14.30 -19.27
CA SER A 71 1.94 14.91 -17.95
C SER A 71 3.09 14.36 -17.09
N GLN A 72 3.62 13.19 -17.46
CA GLN A 72 4.64 12.44 -16.74
C GLN A 72 5.80 12.05 -17.66
N SER A 73 7.04 12.32 -17.24
CA SER A 73 8.26 11.83 -17.90
C SER A 73 9.02 10.89 -16.97
N LEU A 74 8.88 9.58 -17.14
CA LEU A 74 9.37 8.57 -16.17
C LEU A 74 10.46 7.68 -16.79
N GLU A 75 11.66 8.20 -17.00
CA GLU A 75 12.76 7.52 -17.71
C GLU A 75 13.03 6.11 -17.17
N GLY A 76 12.55 5.08 -17.88
CA GLY A 76 12.69 3.67 -17.49
C GLY A 76 11.92 3.24 -16.25
N GLN A 77 10.99 4.07 -15.75
CA GLN A 77 10.27 3.89 -14.47
C GLN A 77 8.75 3.95 -14.65
N GLU A 78 8.27 3.35 -15.74
CA GLU A 78 6.86 3.36 -16.16
C GLU A 78 5.89 2.73 -15.15
N ILE A 79 6.39 1.93 -14.20
CA ILE A 79 5.59 1.38 -13.09
C ILE A 79 4.96 2.47 -12.21
N TYR A 80 5.49 3.70 -12.22
CA TYR A 80 4.94 4.83 -11.48
C TYR A 80 3.96 5.67 -12.29
N ARG A 81 3.72 5.31 -13.56
CA ARG A 81 2.77 6.01 -14.40
C ARG A 81 1.38 5.93 -13.78
N TYR A 82 0.76 7.09 -13.57
CA TYR A 82 -0.53 7.23 -12.89
C TYR A 82 -0.61 6.69 -11.44
N LEU A 83 0.51 6.32 -10.82
CA LEU A 83 0.49 5.80 -9.46
C LEU A 83 0.42 6.94 -8.44
N MET A 84 -0.68 6.98 -7.67
CA MET A 84 -0.82 7.79 -6.47
C MET A 84 -0.36 7.00 -5.25
N MET A 85 0.56 7.57 -4.50
CA MET A 85 1.02 7.05 -3.20
C MET A 85 0.44 7.92 -2.08
N PHE A 86 -0.41 7.34 -1.25
CA PHE A 86 -1.00 8.03 -0.10
C PHE A 86 -0.20 7.75 1.16
N VAL A 87 0.36 8.79 1.78
CA VAL A 87 0.97 8.70 3.11
C VAL A 87 -0.13 8.49 4.14
N CYS A 88 0.01 7.47 4.97
CA CYS A 88 -0.98 7.10 5.98
C CYS A 88 -0.36 7.06 7.38
N ASP A 89 -1.08 7.58 8.37
CA ASP A 89 -0.69 7.52 9.78
C ASP A 89 -1.93 7.33 10.67
N GLU A 90 -1.77 6.69 11.82
CA GLU A 90 -2.80 6.58 12.86
C GLU A 90 -3.18 7.96 13.43
N LYS A 91 -2.23 8.90 13.43
CA LYS A 91 -2.42 10.26 13.93
C LYS A 91 -2.19 11.27 12.83
N LEU A 92 -3.12 12.21 12.68
CA LEU A 92 -2.92 13.34 11.78
C LEU A 92 -1.81 14.25 12.32
N THR A 93 -0.67 14.26 11.65
CA THR A 93 0.46 15.13 11.99
C THR A 93 0.66 16.15 10.87
N PRO A 94 0.55 17.46 11.14
CA PRO A 94 0.82 18.48 10.13
C PRO A 94 2.19 18.26 9.48
N LEU A 95 2.25 18.36 8.16
CA LEU A 95 3.51 18.40 7.43
C LEU A 95 4.04 19.83 7.50
N LYS A 96 5.27 20.02 7.97
CA LYS A 96 5.84 21.37 8.11
C LYS A 96 6.37 21.91 6.79
N GLU A 97 6.87 21.00 5.97
CA GLU A 97 7.50 21.27 4.69
C GLU A 97 7.15 20.14 3.71
N GLU A 98 7.17 20.41 2.41
CA GLU A 98 6.80 19.44 1.37
C GLU A 98 7.76 18.24 1.31
N ASN A 99 9.05 18.48 1.53
CA ASN A 99 10.10 17.46 1.61
C ASN A 99 9.87 16.41 2.72
N GLU A 100 9.09 16.73 3.77
CA GLU A 100 8.77 15.77 4.84
C GLU A 100 7.95 14.59 4.32
N ILE A 101 7.16 14.79 3.26
CA ILE A 101 6.27 13.76 2.71
C ILE A 101 7.06 12.51 2.31
N PHE A 102 8.24 12.66 1.70
CA PHE A 102 9.08 11.52 1.31
C PHE A 102 9.72 10.81 2.50
N SER A 103 10.18 11.58 3.49
CA SER A 103 10.67 10.98 4.74
C SER A 103 9.56 10.13 5.37
N ARG A 104 8.30 10.57 5.25
CA ARG A 104 7.17 9.82 5.75
C ARG A 104 6.81 8.62 4.88
N LEU A 105 6.81 8.71 3.55
CA LEU A 105 6.60 7.56 2.65
C LEU A 105 7.57 6.40 2.92
N ALA A 106 8.80 6.70 3.35
CA ALA A 106 9.79 5.71 3.71
C ALA A 106 9.57 5.07 5.09
N LYS A 107 8.95 5.79 6.04
CA LYS A 107 8.82 5.38 7.45
C LYS A 107 7.42 4.90 7.83
N HIS A 108 6.39 5.43 7.18
CA HIS A 108 4.98 5.19 7.52
C HIS A 108 4.33 4.32 6.46
N TYR A 109 3.15 3.81 6.81
CA TYR A 109 2.34 3.04 5.87
C TYR A 109 1.93 3.90 4.68
N ARG A 110 1.86 3.30 3.50
CA ARG A 110 1.28 3.94 2.32
C ARG A 110 0.27 3.07 1.61
N ILE A 111 -0.74 3.69 1.03
CA ILE A 111 -1.65 3.06 0.08
C ILE A 111 -1.20 3.46 -1.32
N GLU A 112 -1.14 2.50 -2.23
CA GLU A 112 -0.86 2.75 -3.64
C GLU A 112 -2.14 2.53 -4.45
N GLY A 113 -2.49 3.49 -5.30
CA GLY A 113 -3.65 3.41 -6.18
C GLY A 113 -3.37 4.10 -7.51
N TYR A 114 -3.70 3.45 -8.61
CA TYR A 114 -3.59 4.05 -9.94
C TYR A 114 -4.75 5.03 -10.16
N LEU A 115 -4.48 6.16 -10.83
CA LEU A 115 -5.53 7.11 -11.22
C LEU A 115 -6.58 6.39 -12.08
N ASP A 116 -7.84 6.76 -11.88
CA ASP A 116 -8.99 6.16 -12.56
C ASP A 116 -9.27 4.67 -12.24
N ASP A 117 -8.49 4.06 -11.36
CA ASP A 117 -8.67 2.68 -10.91
C ASP A 117 -9.04 2.57 -9.43
N THR A 118 -9.74 1.46 -9.13
CA THR A 118 -10.15 1.11 -7.77
C THR A 118 -9.01 0.36 -7.09
N PHE A 119 -8.53 0.87 -5.97
CA PHE A 119 -7.52 0.18 -5.16
C PHE A 119 -8.16 -0.63 -4.03
N TYR A 120 -7.46 -1.69 -3.60
CA TYR A 120 -7.90 -2.65 -2.59
C TYR A 120 -6.74 -2.91 -1.61
N ALA A 121 -6.59 -2.05 -0.60
CA ALA A 121 -5.42 -2.03 0.28
C ALA A 121 -5.70 -2.72 1.62
N VAL A 122 -4.84 -3.64 2.05
CA VAL A 122 -4.92 -4.29 3.35
C VAL A 122 -4.45 -3.33 4.45
N SER A 123 -5.24 -3.17 5.50
CA SER A 123 -4.96 -2.29 6.64
C SER A 123 -5.20 -3.00 7.98
N GLU A 124 -4.62 -2.45 9.04
CA GLU A 124 -5.00 -2.74 10.42
C GLU A 124 -6.49 -2.40 10.65
N PRO A 125 -7.16 -3.10 11.59
CA PRO A 125 -8.59 -2.92 11.89
C PRO A 125 -8.87 -1.66 12.74
N GLU A 126 -8.10 -0.59 12.50
CA GLU A 126 -8.08 0.64 13.28
C GLU A 126 -8.29 1.86 12.37
N ALA A 127 -8.85 2.93 12.92
CA ALA A 127 -9.01 4.17 12.18
C ALA A 127 -7.64 4.82 11.96
N PHE A 128 -7.48 5.49 10.82
CA PHE A 128 -6.24 6.18 10.46
C PHE A 128 -6.53 7.35 9.53
N TYR A 129 -5.50 8.09 9.16
CA TYR A 129 -5.56 9.25 8.27
C TYR A 129 -4.76 8.98 7.00
N ILE A 130 -5.28 9.42 5.85
CA ILE A 130 -4.44 9.73 4.68
C ILE A 130 -3.97 11.17 4.86
N GLU A 131 -2.69 11.39 5.11
CA GLU A 131 -2.12 12.71 5.37
C GLU A 131 -1.92 13.51 4.08
N ALA A 132 -1.40 12.87 3.04
CA ALA A 132 -1.13 13.46 1.74
C ALA A 132 -1.08 12.41 0.63
N GLY A 133 -1.28 12.84 -0.62
CA GLY A 133 -0.99 12.05 -1.81
C GLY A 133 0.30 12.54 -2.49
N VAL A 134 1.03 11.63 -3.13
CA VAL A 134 2.22 11.92 -3.93
C VAL A 134 2.18 11.17 -5.24
N MET A 135 2.58 11.84 -6.31
CA MET A 135 2.88 11.22 -7.60
C MET A 135 4.22 11.69 -8.12
N TYR A 136 4.97 10.82 -8.80
CA TYR A 136 6.13 11.27 -9.58
C TYR A 136 5.65 12.02 -10.82
N LYS A 137 6.19 13.21 -11.05
CA LYS A 137 6.00 13.97 -12.29
C LYS A 137 7.09 13.62 -13.29
N ASN A 138 8.35 13.76 -12.86
CA ASN A 138 9.51 13.48 -13.68
C ASN A 138 10.47 12.56 -12.92
N ILE A 139 10.98 11.54 -13.60
CA ILE A 139 12.11 10.73 -13.16
C ILE A 139 13.10 10.76 -14.32
N TYR A 140 14.32 11.22 -14.06
CA TYR A 140 15.34 11.38 -15.09
C TYR A 140 16.74 11.17 -14.53
N THR A 141 17.64 10.71 -15.39
CA THR A 141 19.05 10.51 -15.03
C THR A 141 19.89 11.73 -15.43
N SER A 142 20.69 12.26 -14.51
CA SER A 142 21.69 13.28 -14.81
C SER A 142 23.11 12.77 -14.55
N SER A 143 24.07 13.20 -15.36
CA SER A 143 25.49 12.95 -15.07
C SER A 143 26.01 13.97 -14.05
N CYS A 144 26.62 13.47 -12.98
CA CYS A 144 27.28 14.28 -11.94
C CYS A 144 28.82 14.31 -12.11
N GLY A 145 29.34 13.95 -13.29
CA GLY A 145 30.77 13.89 -13.58
C GLY A 145 31.25 12.48 -13.98
N TYR A 146 32.57 12.25 -13.92
CA TYR A 146 33.19 11.01 -14.40
C TYR A 146 32.64 9.78 -13.66
N LYS A 147 31.90 8.93 -14.39
CA LYS A 147 31.24 7.69 -13.91
C LYS A 147 30.17 7.89 -12.82
N CYS A 148 29.62 9.09 -12.70
CA CYS A 148 28.54 9.39 -11.76
C CYS A 148 27.23 9.61 -12.52
N THR A 149 26.24 8.76 -12.28
CA THR A 149 24.85 8.96 -12.69
C THR A 149 23.98 9.11 -11.46
N GLN A 150 23.14 10.14 -11.45
CA GLN A 150 22.17 10.40 -10.39
C GLN A 150 20.76 10.28 -10.97
N ILE A 151 19.89 9.57 -10.27
CA ILE A 151 18.46 9.57 -10.58
C ILE A 151 17.83 10.73 -9.81
N ASN A 152 17.15 11.61 -10.53
CA ASN A 152 16.42 12.74 -9.97
C ASN A 152 14.92 12.45 -10.04
N TYR A 153 14.20 13.02 -9.07
CA TYR A 153 12.77 12.86 -8.93
C TYR A 153 12.13 14.23 -8.76
N GLU A 154 11.17 14.55 -9.62
CA GLU A 154 10.20 15.62 -9.40
C GLU A 154 8.86 14.97 -9.11
N TYR A 155 8.10 15.58 -8.21
CA TYR A 155 6.85 15.03 -7.74
C TYR A 155 5.78 16.11 -7.63
N LEU A 156 4.54 15.64 -7.55
CA LEU A 156 3.36 16.43 -7.23
C LEU A 156 2.88 15.97 -5.85
N SER A 157 2.61 16.93 -4.97
CA SER A 157 1.96 16.69 -3.70
C SER A 157 0.48 17.07 -3.78
N PHE A 158 -0.36 16.27 -3.14
CA PHE A 158 -1.81 16.44 -3.12
C PHE A 158 -2.30 16.51 -1.68
N PRO A 159 -3.16 17.47 -1.32
CA PRO A 159 -3.65 17.57 0.04
C PRO A 159 -4.42 16.31 0.45
N GLY A 160 -4.28 15.94 1.72
CA GLY A 160 -5.00 14.83 2.34
C GLY A 160 -5.75 15.29 3.57
N SER A 161 -5.36 14.76 4.72
CA SER A 161 -6.04 14.87 6.01
C SER A 161 -7.41 14.16 6.05
N PHE A 162 -7.55 13.07 5.29
CA PHE A 162 -8.77 12.27 5.25
C PHE A 162 -8.80 11.24 6.37
N HIS A 163 -9.77 11.35 7.28
CA HIS A 163 -9.98 10.34 8.31
C HIS A 163 -10.74 9.12 7.77
N ILE A 164 -10.11 7.95 7.83
CA ILE A 164 -10.69 6.66 7.47
C ILE A 164 -11.21 5.99 8.74
N ASN A 165 -12.53 6.03 8.89
CA ASN A 165 -13.21 5.43 10.04
C ASN A 165 -13.39 3.92 9.83
N ILE A 166 -12.54 3.10 10.45
CA ILE A 166 -12.69 1.65 10.55
C ILE A 166 -13.30 1.28 11.90
N LYS A 167 -14.30 0.40 11.91
CA LYS A 167 -14.99 -0.05 13.12
C LYS A 167 -14.66 -1.51 13.44
N PRO A 168 -14.72 -1.92 14.72
CA PRO A 168 -14.60 -3.32 15.09
C PRO A 168 -15.58 -4.21 14.30
N GLY A 169 -15.05 -5.30 13.74
CA GLY A 169 -15.82 -6.26 12.94
C GLY A 169 -15.99 -5.90 11.46
N ASP A 170 -15.49 -4.75 11.01
CA ASP A 170 -15.39 -4.51 9.57
C ASP A 170 -14.46 -5.53 8.91
N ARG A 171 -14.83 -5.97 7.70
CA ARG A 171 -13.95 -6.78 6.84
C ARG A 171 -13.47 -6.01 5.63
N ALA A 172 -14.33 -5.11 5.11
CA ALA A 172 -13.98 -4.16 4.08
C ALA A 172 -14.70 -2.84 4.30
N VAL A 173 -14.04 -1.73 3.99
CA VAL A 173 -14.58 -0.37 4.04
C VAL A 173 -14.41 0.33 2.70
N TYR A 174 -15.47 0.96 2.20
CA TYR A 174 -15.43 1.82 1.02
C TYR A 174 -15.29 3.28 1.45
N ILE A 175 -14.20 3.92 1.04
CA ILE A 175 -13.88 5.28 1.48
C ILE A 175 -14.39 6.37 0.54
N GLY A 176 -14.89 6.01 -0.66
CA GLY A 176 -15.31 6.98 -1.68
C GLY A 176 -14.32 7.09 -2.84
N THR A 177 -14.67 7.97 -3.78
CA THR A 177 -13.80 8.41 -4.86
C THR A 177 -13.28 9.81 -4.53
N ILE A 178 -11.97 9.95 -4.35
CA ILE A 178 -11.31 11.25 -4.16
C ILE A 178 -11.11 11.87 -5.55
N ILE A 179 -11.69 13.05 -5.77
CA ILE A 179 -11.53 13.80 -7.02
C ILE A 179 -10.76 15.08 -6.72
N TYR A 180 -9.54 15.18 -7.23
CA TYR A 180 -8.76 16.40 -7.19
C TYR A 180 -9.08 17.26 -8.41
N GLN A 181 -9.82 18.35 -8.21
CA GLN A 181 -10.00 19.38 -9.22
C GLN A 181 -8.77 20.26 -9.25
N ARG A 182 -8.14 20.41 -10.41
CA ARG A 182 -6.84 21.08 -10.55
C ARG A 182 -6.80 21.97 -11.78
N ASP A 183 -5.83 22.90 -11.80
CA ASP A 183 -5.49 23.62 -13.02
C ASP A 183 -4.43 22.87 -13.87
N ASN A 184 -4.03 23.51 -14.98
CA ASN A 184 -3.02 22.98 -15.90
C ASN A 184 -1.61 22.90 -15.29
N PHE A 185 -1.39 23.53 -14.13
CA PHE A 185 -0.14 23.50 -13.38
C PHE A 185 -0.23 22.58 -12.15
N TYR A 186 -1.26 21.74 -12.07
CA TYR A 186 -1.53 20.80 -10.97
C TYR A 186 -1.84 21.46 -9.63
N ASN A 187 -2.14 22.76 -9.58
CA ASN A 187 -2.61 23.36 -8.35
C ASN A 187 -4.02 22.84 -8.07
N VAL A 188 -4.19 22.15 -6.94
CA VAL A 188 -5.49 21.68 -6.49
C VAL A 188 -6.36 22.89 -6.12
N LYS A 189 -7.47 23.05 -6.83
CA LYS A 189 -8.48 24.10 -6.57
C LYS A 189 -9.53 23.63 -5.59
N ARG A 190 -9.89 22.34 -5.67
CA ARG A 190 -10.92 21.73 -4.84
C ARG A 190 -10.72 20.23 -4.75
N ILE A 191 -11.14 19.66 -3.63
CA ILE A 191 -11.25 18.21 -3.45
C ILE A 191 -12.73 17.88 -3.34
N ILE A 192 -13.19 16.88 -4.08
CA ILE A 192 -14.57 16.38 -4.01
C ILE A 192 -14.51 14.91 -3.60
N ILE A 193 -15.27 14.55 -2.57
CA ILE A 193 -15.48 13.15 -2.21
C ILE A 193 -16.81 12.70 -2.82
N ARG A 194 -16.73 11.84 -3.84
CA ARG A 194 -17.91 11.29 -4.51
C ARG A 194 -18.22 9.88 -4.00
N ASP A 195 -19.48 9.63 -3.70
CA ASP A 195 -19.97 8.30 -3.33
C ASP A 195 -20.32 7.49 -4.58
N ASP A 196 -19.36 6.73 -5.10
CA ASP A 196 -19.55 5.81 -6.24
C ASP A 196 -19.83 4.36 -5.77
N TYR A 197 -20.31 4.16 -4.53
CA TYR A 197 -20.43 2.83 -3.92
C TYR A 197 -21.21 1.84 -4.79
N ASP A 198 -22.36 2.24 -5.34
CA ASP A 198 -23.21 1.36 -6.16
C ASP A 198 -22.54 1.00 -7.49
N LYS A 199 -21.70 1.89 -8.02
CA LYS A 199 -20.91 1.66 -9.24
C LYS A 199 -19.71 0.73 -8.99
N GLU A 200 -19.10 0.81 -7.82
CA GLU A 200 -17.92 0.01 -7.46
C GLU A 200 -18.29 -1.38 -6.90
N MET A 201 -19.49 -1.54 -6.36
CA MET A 201 -19.97 -2.80 -5.77
C MET A 201 -19.89 -4.02 -6.73
N PRO A 202 -20.29 -3.93 -8.01
CA PRO A 202 -20.15 -5.06 -8.93
C PRO A 202 -18.69 -5.51 -9.13
N LYS A 203 -17.75 -4.56 -9.24
CA LYS A 203 -16.32 -4.87 -9.34
C LYS A 203 -15.82 -5.52 -8.06
N PHE A 204 -16.19 -4.96 -6.90
CA PHE A 204 -15.83 -5.51 -5.61
C PHE A 204 -16.31 -6.96 -5.46
N ARG A 205 -17.57 -7.26 -5.79
CA ARG A 205 -18.12 -8.63 -5.70
C ARG A 205 -17.41 -9.62 -6.61
N ARG A 206 -16.86 -9.15 -7.75
CA ARG A 206 -16.07 -9.99 -8.66
C ARG A 206 -14.79 -10.53 -7.98
N TYR A 207 -14.15 -9.69 -7.17
CA TYR A 207 -12.90 -10.04 -6.48
C TYR A 207 -13.14 -10.67 -5.10
N PHE A 208 -14.15 -10.18 -4.36
CA PHE A 208 -14.33 -10.50 -2.94
C PHE A 208 -15.63 -11.25 -2.61
N GLY A 209 -16.41 -11.64 -3.64
CA GLY A 209 -17.64 -12.42 -3.48
C GLY A 209 -18.68 -11.71 -2.62
N ASN A 210 -19.17 -12.40 -1.59
CA ASN A 210 -20.21 -11.91 -0.68
C ASN A 210 -19.66 -11.16 0.55
N MET A 211 -18.38 -10.78 0.56
CA MET A 211 -17.81 -10.00 1.66
C MET A 211 -18.59 -8.70 1.85
N LYS A 212 -18.90 -8.34 3.10
CA LYS A 212 -19.60 -7.09 3.40
C LYS A 212 -18.65 -5.91 3.21
N LEU A 213 -18.95 -5.03 2.26
CA LEU A 213 -18.28 -3.75 2.06
C LEU A 213 -19.06 -2.64 2.78
N ARG A 214 -18.57 -2.16 3.93
CA ARG A 214 -19.24 -1.07 4.64
C ARG A 214 -18.90 0.27 4.03
N LYS A 215 -19.89 1.13 3.81
CA LYS A 215 -19.66 2.53 3.42
C LYS A 215 -19.03 3.30 4.59
N ALA A 216 -17.88 3.90 4.35
CA ALA A 216 -17.06 4.65 5.31
C ALA A 216 -16.50 5.90 4.63
N LEU A 217 -17.37 6.67 3.97
CA LEU A 217 -16.97 7.83 3.18
C LEU A 217 -16.07 8.75 4.01
N ILE A 218 -14.90 9.05 3.44
CA ILE A 218 -14.02 10.06 4.01
C ILE A 218 -14.73 11.41 3.98
N ARG A 219 -14.40 12.23 4.96
CA ARG A 219 -14.90 13.60 5.02
C ARG A 219 -13.83 14.53 4.47
N GLU A 220 -14.28 15.65 3.91
CA GLU A 220 -13.36 16.73 3.58
C GLU A 220 -12.53 17.08 4.83
N PRO A 221 -11.25 17.40 4.65
CA PRO A 221 -10.44 17.90 5.73
C PRO A 221 -11.09 19.16 6.31
N ALA A 222 -10.93 19.39 7.62
CA ALA A 222 -11.22 20.70 8.19
C ALA A 222 -10.35 21.76 7.48
N GLU A 223 -10.85 22.98 7.26
CA GLU A 223 -10.16 24.03 6.46
C GLU A 223 -8.73 24.32 6.92
N ASP A 224 -8.42 24.07 8.21
CA ASP A 224 -7.11 24.22 8.83
C ASP A 224 -6.17 23.02 8.61
N ALA A 225 -6.71 21.86 8.25
CA ALA A 225 -5.97 20.64 7.92
C ALA A 225 -5.58 20.55 6.43
N ILE A 226 -6.01 21.52 5.61
CA ILE A 226 -5.49 21.69 4.26
C ILE A 226 -4.04 22.13 4.39
N LEU A 227 -3.14 21.23 4.03
CA LEU A 227 -1.78 21.61 3.68
C LEU A 227 -1.83 22.73 2.66
N LYS A 228 -1.53 23.95 3.10
CA LYS A 228 -1.22 25.09 2.23
C LYS A 228 0.17 24.90 1.60
N ILE A 229 0.46 23.69 1.11
CA ILE A 229 1.65 23.44 0.31
C ILE A 229 1.41 24.12 -1.04
N GLY A 230 2.26 25.07 -1.39
CA GLY A 230 2.30 25.63 -2.75
C GLY A 230 1.18 26.58 -3.13
N ALA A 231 0.48 27.23 -2.19
CA ALA A 231 -0.19 28.48 -2.53
C ALA A 231 0.91 29.53 -2.79
N PRO A 232 1.13 30.00 -4.03
CA PRO A 232 1.96 31.17 -4.23
C PRO A 232 1.29 32.34 -3.51
N TYR A 233 2.07 33.03 -2.68
CA TYR A 233 1.84 34.47 -2.49
C TYR A 233 2.29 35.19 -3.75
#